data_AF-A0A0F9AKL8-F1
#
_entry.id   AF-A0A0F9AKL8-F1
#
_cell.length_a   1.000
_cell.length_b   1.000
_cell.length_c   1.000
_cell.angle_alpha   90.00
_cell.angle_beta   90.00
_cell.angle_gamma   90.00
#
_symmetry.space_group_name_H-M   'P 1'
#
loop_
_entity.id
_entity.type
_entity.pdbx_description
1 polymer ?
#
loop_
_entity_poly.entity_id
_entity_poly.type
_entity_poly.pdbx_seq_one_letter_code
_entity_poly.pdbx_strand_id
1 'polypeptide(L)'
;MRLKLVLTWKWMAGIVGLGIAGALLISWSGLVSIAASSGHWSVTRWFLGWTMENAVESQSLLVSKPEGLDLDDPTLVLRSAAHYATACSI
;
A
#
# COMPACT_ATOMS: atom_id res chain seq x y z
N MET A 1 -23.35 10.41 -31.57
CA MET A 1 -23.76 9.13 -30.95
C MET A 1 -24.31 9.44 -29.56
N ARG A 2 -25.62 9.32 -29.33
CA ARG A 2 -26.22 9.57 -27.99
C ARG A 2 -26.44 8.23 -27.30
N LEU A 3 -25.55 7.86 -26.38
CA LEU A 3 -25.72 6.67 -25.55
C LEU A 3 -26.87 6.91 -24.58
N LYS A 4 -28.00 6.24 -24.79
CA LYS A 4 -29.08 6.17 -23.81
C LYS A 4 -28.65 5.19 -22.71
N LEU A 5 -27.86 5.66 -21.75
CA LEU A 5 -27.53 4.91 -20.54
C LEU A 5 -28.78 4.84 -19.66
N VAL A 6 -29.53 3.74 -19.78
CA VAL A 6 -30.59 3.42 -18.82
C VAL A 6 -29.89 2.91 -17.57
N LEU A 7 -29.82 3.75 -16.54
CA LEU A 7 -29.21 3.43 -15.26
C LEU A 7 -30.07 2.39 -14.53
N THR A 8 -29.86 1.12 -14.85
CA THR A 8 -30.49 0.00 -14.14
C THR A 8 -29.65 -0.37 -12.93
N TRP A 9 -30.26 -1.07 -11.95
CA TRP A 9 -29.54 -1.60 -10.79
C TRP A 9 -28.34 -2.47 -11.17
N LYS A 10 -28.42 -3.19 -12.30
CA LYS A 10 -27.32 -4.00 -12.83
C LYS A 10 -26.12 -3.14 -13.24
N TRP A 11 -26.37 -1.98 -13.87
CA TRP A 11 -25.32 -1.02 -14.21
C TRP A 11 -24.69 -0.42 -12.96
N MET A 12 -25.51 -0.08 -11.95
CA MET A 12 -25.01 0.41 -10.66
C MET A 12 -24.12 -0.64 -9.98
N ALA A 13 -24.57 -1.89 -9.91
CA ALA A 13 -23.78 -2.99 -9.36
C ALA A 13 -22.47 -3.20 -10.14
N GLY A 14 -22.51 -3.12 -11.47
CA GLY A 14 -21.33 -3.23 -12.32
C GLY A 14 -20.32 -2.11 -12.08
N ILE A 15 -20.76 -0.86 -11.96
CA ILE A 15 -19.89 0.30 -11.68
C ILE A 15 -19.25 0.17 -10.30
N VAL A 16 -20.02 -0.20 -9.28
CA VAL A 16 -19.49 -0.40 -7.93
C VAL A 16 -18.47 -1.54 -7.91
N GLY A 17 -18.79 -2.67 -8.55
CA GLY A 17 -17.86 -3.79 -8.67
C GLY A 17 -16.56 -3.41 -9.36
N LEU A 18 -16.64 -2.67 -10.47
CA LEU A 18 -15.46 -2.18 -11.18
C LEU A 18 -14.64 -1.19 -10.34
N GLY A 19 -15.30 -0.30 -9.59
CA GLY A 19 -14.64 0.63 -8.69
C GLY A 19 -13.86 -0.08 -7.59
N ILE A 20 -14.46 -1.09 -6.96
CA ILE A 20 -13.79 -1.90 -5.93
C ILE A 20 -12.60 -2.67 -6.52
N ALA A 21 -12.81 -3.35 -7.66
CA ALA A 21 -11.73 -4.08 -8.32
C ALA A 21 -10.58 -3.15 -8.73
N GLY A 22 -10.88 -1.97 -9.27
CA GLY A 22 -9.88 -0.95 -9.61
C GLY A 22 -9.10 -0.47 -8.40
N ALA A 23 -9.77 -0.19 -7.28
CA ALA A 23 -9.11 0.21 -6.04
C ALA A 23 -8.16 -0.87 -5.52
N LEU A 24 -8.60 -2.14 -5.51
CA LEU A 24 -7.77 -3.27 -5.10
C LEU A 24 -6.55 -3.45 -6.01
N LEU A 25 -6.72 -3.34 -7.33
CA LEU A 25 -5.63 -3.45 -8.30
C LEU A 25 -4.59 -2.34 -8.12
N ILE A 26 -5.03 -1.10 -7.90
CA ILE A 26 -4.12 0.04 -7.66
C ILE A 26 -3.36 -0.17 -6.34
N SER A 27 -4.04 -0.56 -5.27
CA SER A 27 -3.40 -0.87 -3.99
C SER A 27 -2.39 -2.02 -4.08
N TRP A 28 -2.71 -3.05 -4.87
CA TRP A 28 -1.81 -4.20 -5.09
C TRP A 28 -0.60 -3.85 -5.96
N SER A 29 -0.75 -2.93 -6.92
CA SER A 29 0.31 -2.60 -7.88
C SER A 29 1.59 -1.99 -7.30
N GLY A 30 1.56 -1.58 -6.02
CA GLY A 30 2.68 -0.91 -5.34
C GLY A 30 2.95 0.52 -5.81
N LEU A 31 2.05 1.12 -6.60
CA LEU A 31 2.14 2.50 -7.07
C LEU A 31 1.79 3.54 -5.99
N VAL A 32 1.14 3.13 -4.91
CA VAL A 32 0.67 4.02 -3.84
C VAL A 32 1.49 3.77 -2.58
N SER A 33 2.27 4.78 -2.16
CA SER A 33 3.00 4.75 -0.90
C SER A 33 2.09 5.15 0.26
N ILE A 34 2.02 4.32 1.31
CA ILE A 34 1.20 4.54 2.50
C ILE A 34 2.11 4.51 3.73
N ALA A 35 2.08 5.59 4.52
CA ALA A 35 2.85 5.74 5.77
C ALA A 35 1.97 5.69 7.03
N ALA A 36 0.67 5.40 6.89
CA ALA A 36 -0.28 5.45 8.00
C ALA A 36 -0.07 4.27 8.97
N SER A 37 0.22 4.56 10.25
CA SER A 37 0.60 3.54 11.23
C SER A 37 -0.38 3.33 12.40
N SER A 38 -1.23 4.33 12.71
CA SER A 38 -2.09 4.32 13.88
C SER A 38 -3.51 4.87 13.60
N GLY A 39 -4.45 4.69 14.54
CA GLY A 39 -5.77 5.35 14.49
C GLY A 39 -6.86 4.72 13.61
N HIS A 40 -6.65 3.52 13.06
CA HIS A 40 -7.57 2.89 12.10
C HIS A 40 -8.41 1.75 12.68
N TRP A 41 -9.62 1.58 12.16
CA TRP A 41 -10.45 0.39 12.40
C TRP A 41 -9.77 -0.86 11.86
N SER A 42 -10.13 -2.05 12.36
CA SER A 42 -9.49 -3.32 11.99
C SER A 42 -9.42 -3.55 10.48
N VAL A 43 -10.54 -3.32 9.77
CA VAL A 43 -10.62 -3.49 8.31
C VAL A 43 -9.74 -2.49 7.58
N THR A 44 -9.80 -1.22 7.96
CA THR A 44 -8.99 -0.16 7.32
C THR A 44 -7.50 -0.36 7.60
N ARG A 45 -7.16 -0.74 8.83
CA ARG A 45 -5.78 -1.08 9.22
C ARG A 45 -5.23 -2.21 8.38
N TRP A 46 -6.01 -3.28 8.18
CA TRP A 46 -5.64 -4.38 7.31
C TRP A 46 -5.41 -3.91 5.87
N PHE A 47 -6.35 -3.18 5.29
CA PHE A 47 -6.27 -2.74 3.90
C PHE A 47 -5.07 -1.81 3.63
N LEU A 48 -4.83 -0.85 4.55
CA LEU A 48 -3.70 0.06 4.47
C LEU A 48 -2.37 -0.67 4.66
N GLY A 49 -2.30 -1.60 5.62
CA GLY A 49 -1.11 -2.43 5.84
C GLY A 49 -0.79 -3.29 4.62
N TRP A 50 -1.80 -3.98 4.07
CA TRP A 50 -1.64 -4.76 2.84
C TRP A 50 -1.17 -3.90 1.66
N THR A 51 -1.73 -2.70 1.49
CA THR A 51 -1.30 -1.77 0.43
C THR A 51 0.16 -1.32 0.64
N MET A 52 0.54 -1.00 1.88
CA MET A 52 1.91 -0.64 2.24
C MET A 52 2.90 -1.77 1.94
N GLU A 53 2.57 -3.01 2.32
CA GLU A 53 3.42 -4.18 2.07
C GLU A 53 3.68 -4.40 0.57
N ASN A 54 2.64 -4.33 -0.27
CA ASN A 54 2.80 -4.47 -1.73
C ASN A 54 3.61 -3.32 -2.34
N ALA A 55 3.46 -2.10 -1.81
CA ALA A 55 4.26 -0.95 -2.22
C ALA A 55 5.73 -1.13 -1.88
N VAL A 56 6.05 -1.58 -0.66
CA VAL A 56 7.43 -1.86 -0.26
C VAL A 56 8.01 -2.96 -1.15
N GLU A 57 7.32 -4.08 -1.32
CA GLU A 57 7.77 -5.20 -2.16
C GLU A 57 8.08 -4.77 -3.59
N SER A 58 7.17 -4.01 -4.20
CA SER A 58 7.32 -3.52 -5.58
C SER A 58 8.43 -2.48 -5.72
N GLN A 59 8.51 -1.53 -4.78
CA GLN A 59 9.49 -0.42 -4.87
C GLN A 59 10.88 -0.82 -4.38
N SER A 60 11.00 -1.94 -3.64
CA SER A 60 12.29 -2.51 -3.24
C SER A 60 12.81 -3.57 -4.20
N LEU A 61 12.17 -3.84 -5.34
CA LEU A 61 12.56 -4.91 -6.28
C LEU A 61 14.03 -4.84 -6.72
N LEU A 62 14.58 -3.64 -6.84
CA LEU A 62 15.96 -3.40 -7.27
C LEU A 62 16.92 -3.16 -6.09
N VAL A 63 16.42 -3.26 -4.86
CA VAL A 63 17.21 -3.05 -3.64
C VAL A 63 17.65 -4.40 -3.12
N SER A 64 18.95 -4.66 -3.16
CA SER A 64 19.57 -5.82 -2.52
C SER A 64 20.33 -5.41 -1.27
N LYS A 65 20.42 -6.33 -0.31
CA LYS A 65 21.29 -6.18 0.85
C LYS A 65 22.75 -6.07 0.36
N PRO A 66 23.50 -5.01 0.74
CA PRO A 66 24.92 -4.90 0.43
C PRO A 66 25.73 -6.06 1.01
N GLU A 67 26.76 -6.51 0.29
CA GLU A 67 27.70 -7.52 0.77
C GLU A 67 28.44 -7.02 2.02
N GLY A 68 28.60 -7.90 3.01
CA GLY A 68 29.27 -7.56 4.26
C GLY A 68 28.46 -6.69 5.23
N LEU A 69 27.20 -6.34 4.90
CA LEU A 69 26.34 -5.62 5.82
C LEU A 69 25.89 -6.54 6.98
N ASP A 70 26.30 -6.21 8.20
CA ASP A 70 25.76 -6.80 9.41
C ASP A 70 24.43 -6.12 9.78
N LEU A 71 23.34 -6.88 9.85
CA LEU A 71 22.04 -6.33 10.21
C LEU A 71 21.86 -6.18 11.72
N ASP A 72 22.73 -6.85 12.49
CA ASP A 72 22.71 -6.82 13.95
C ASP A 72 23.66 -5.76 14.52
N ASP A 73 24.37 -5.00 13.67
CA ASP A 73 25.20 -3.88 14.09
C ASP A 73 24.32 -2.85 14.84
N PRO A 74 24.57 -2.62 16.14
CA PRO A 74 23.74 -1.75 16.96
C PRO A 74 23.69 -0.31 16.43
N THR A 75 24.75 0.16 15.76
CA THR A 75 24.81 1.50 15.16
C THR A 75 23.86 1.60 13.96
N LEU A 76 23.79 0.55 13.13
CA LEU A 76 22.91 0.48 11.97
C LEU A 76 21.44 0.29 12.38
N VAL A 77 21.19 -0.50 13.42
CA VAL A 77 19.86 -0.65 14.02
C VAL A 77 19.36 0.70 14.55
N LEU A 78 20.19 1.43 15.30
CA LEU A 78 19.82 2.75 15.84
C LEU A 78 19.50 3.76 14.72
N ARG A 79 20.33 3.78 13.67
CA ARG A 79 20.10 4.62 12.49
C ARG A 79 18.78 4.27 11.78
N SER A 80 18.49 2.99 11.62
CA SER A 80 17.25 2.50 11.01
C SER A 80 16.03 2.83 11.86
N ALA A 81 16.15 2.77 13.19
CA ALA A 81 15.09 3.16 14.11
C ALA A 81 14.68 4.63 13.97
N ALA A 82 15.65 5.54 13.78
CA ALA A 82 15.37 6.95 13.52
C ALA A 82 14.63 7.14 12.18
N HIS A 83 15.06 6.45 11.11
CA HIS A 83 14.36 6.46 9.83
C HIS A 83 12.91 5.96 9.98
N TYR A 84 12.72 4.82 10.65
CA TYR A 84 11.39 4.27 10.93
C TYR A 84 10.52 5.24 11.73
N ALA A 85 11.08 5.91 12.74
CA ALA A 85 10.34 6.86 13.55
C ALA A 85 9.83 8.07 12.73
N THR A 86 10.65 8.57 11.79
CA THR A 86 10.26 9.71 10.95
C THR A 86 9.34 9.35 9.79
N ALA A 87 9.39 8.11 9.30
CA ALA A 87 8.69 7.71 8.08
C ALA A 87 7.48 6.80 8.32
N CYS A 88 7.45 6.06 9.44
CA CYS A 88 6.53 4.95 9.63
C CYS A 88 5.85 4.89 11.01
N SER A 89 6.30 5.65 12.02
CA SER A 89 5.70 5.61 13.37
C SER A 89 4.72 6.74 13.66
N ILE A 90 4.25 7.44 12.63
CA ILE A 90 3.31 8.57 12.70
C ILE A 90 1.85 8.11 12.54
#